data_AF-A0A2Z3GZ00-F1
#
_entry.id   AF-A0A2Z3GZ00-F1
#
_cell.length_a   1.000
_cell.length_b   1.000
_cell.length_c   1.000
_cell.angle_alpha   90.00
_cell.angle_beta   90.00
_cell.angle_gamma   90.00
#
_symmetry.space_group_name_H-M   'P 1'
#
loop_
_entity.id
_entity.type
_entity.pdbx_description
1 polymer ?
#
loop_
_entity_poly.entity_id
_entity_poly.type
_entity_poly.pdbx_seq_one_letter_code
_entity_poly.pdbx_strand_id
1 'polypeptide(L)'
;MFKSVQYAGFEGRPDLKAGAERVVAALGAVVRDWDKQVALTFEARPHQPAGVEVTLTLDLPAARGSGSLLLTAREFQDPATLESRCRAVWARATDDYLERRKPAWDEIINQPVEV
;
A
#
# COMPACT_ATOMS: atom_id res chain seq x y z
N MET A 1 -6.01 0.54 12.90
CA MET A 1 -6.71 -0.13 11.79
C MET A 1 -6.64 0.78 10.56
N PHE A 2 -6.44 0.20 9.37
CA PHE A 2 -6.39 0.94 8.11
C PHE A 2 -7.69 1.69 7.79
N LYS A 3 -7.59 2.76 6.98
CA LYS A 3 -8.74 3.53 6.47
C LYS A 3 -9.76 2.63 5.79
N SER A 4 -9.28 1.72 4.95
CA SER A 4 -10.08 0.67 4.33
C SER A 4 -9.20 -0.50 3.93
N VAL A 5 -9.80 -1.69 3.89
CA VAL A 5 -9.17 -2.92 3.39
C VAL A 5 -10.18 -3.61 2.48
N GLN A 6 -9.80 -3.85 1.23
CA GLN A 6 -10.64 -4.47 0.21
C GLN A 6 -10.00 -5.75 -0.31
N TYR A 7 -10.83 -6.77 -0.56
CA TYR A 7 -10.40 -8.07 -1.08
C TYR A 7 -11.23 -8.39 -2.32
N ALA A 8 -10.56 -8.73 -3.43
CA ALA A 8 -11.21 -9.13 -4.67
C ALA A 8 -10.55 -10.39 -5.28
N GLY A 9 -11.35 -11.27 -5.88
CA GLY A 9 -10.86 -12.46 -6.60
C GLY A 9 -10.44 -13.65 -5.72
N PHE A 10 -10.85 -13.66 -4.44
CA PHE A 10 -10.50 -14.73 -3.48
C PHE A 10 -11.49 -15.91 -3.47
N GLU A 11 -12.46 -15.94 -4.37
CA GLU A 11 -13.47 -17.01 -4.46
C GLU A 11 -12.78 -18.37 -4.65
N GLY A 12 -12.98 -19.26 -3.67
CA GLY A 12 -12.36 -20.60 -3.67
C GLY A 12 -10.86 -20.63 -3.33
N ARG A 13 -10.26 -19.52 -2.85
CA ARG A 13 -8.83 -19.42 -2.54
C ARG A 13 -8.57 -18.96 -1.08
N PRO A 14 -8.98 -19.74 -0.06
CA PRO A 14 -8.86 -19.35 1.35
C PRO A 14 -7.41 -19.12 1.80
N ASP A 15 -6.46 -19.88 1.25
CA ASP A 15 -5.04 -19.75 1.60
C ASP A 15 -4.45 -18.40 1.18
N LEU A 16 -4.84 -17.90 -0.01
CA LEU A 16 -4.43 -16.58 -0.48
C LEU A 16 -5.04 -15.48 0.39
N LYS A 17 -6.29 -15.65 0.83
CA LYS A 17 -6.95 -14.70 1.73
C LYS A 17 -6.25 -14.64 3.08
N ALA A 18 -5.89 -15.79 3.66
CA ALA A 18 -5.10 -15.86 4.89
C ALA A 18 -3.73 -15.20 4.73
N GLY A 19 -3.07 -15.38 3.57
CA GLY A 19 -1.85 -14.66 3.21
C GLY A 19 -2.05 -13.13 3.19
N ALA A 20 -3.12 -12.65 2.57
CA ALA A 20 -3.47 -11.23 2.54
C ALA A 20 -3.75 -10.67 3.95
N GLU A 21 -4.42 -11.42 4.82
CA GLU A 21 -4.65 -11.01 6.21
C GLU A 21 -3.34 -10.90 7.02
N ARG A 22 -2.37 -11.79 6.77
CA ARG A 22 -1.00 -11.64 7.34
C ARG A 22 -0.32 -10.37 6.87
N VAL A 23 -0.50 -9.99 5.60
CA VAL A 23 0.04 -8.74 5.05
C VAL A 23 -0.57 -7.53 5.74
N VAL A 24 -1.88 -7.54 6.01
CA VAL A 24 -2.54 -6.45 6.76
C VAL A 24 -1.87 -6.27 8.14
N ALA A 25 -1.64 -7.35 8.87
CA ALA A 25 -0.97 -7.28 10.17
C ALA A 25 0.46 -6.74 10.05
N ALA A 26 1.24 -7.26 9.09
CA ALA A 26 2.61 -6.84 8.85
C ALA A 26 2.72 -5.37 8.42
N LEU A 27 1.85 -4.91 7.50
CA LEU A 27 1.79 -3.52 7.09
C LEU A 27 1.37 -2.61 8.25
N GLY A 28 0.49 -3.06 9.15
CA GLY A 28 0.12 -2.29 10.34
C GLY A 28 1.32 -1.92 11.20
N ALA A 29 2.27 -2.85 11.36
CA ALA A 29 3.51 -2.59 12.11
C ALA A 29 4.50 -1.67 11.37
N VAL A 30 4.47 -1.67 10.03
CA VAL A 30 5.32 -0.82 9.18
C VAL A 30 4.80 0.61 9.11
N VAL A 31 3.50 0.77 8.85
CA VAL A 31 2.84 2.06 8.60
C VAL A 31 2.58 2.81 9.91
N ARG A 32 2.42 2.10 11.03
CA ARG A 32 2.27 2.66 12.39
C ARG A 32 1.14 3.70 12.45
N ASP A 33 1.49 4.95 12.77
CA ASP A 33 0.55 6.04 13.03
C ASP A 33 -0.19 6.54 11.78
N TRP A 34 0.22 6.08 10.58
CA TRP A 34 -0.35 6.47 9.30
C TRP A 34 -1.48 5.55 8.81
N ASP A 35 -1.85 4.53 9.61
CA ASP A 35 -2.80 3.49 9.20
C ASP A 35 -4.15 4.07 8.77
N LYS A 36 -4.67 5.07 9.50
CA LYS A 36 -5.93 5.76 9.20
C LYS A 36 -5.92 6.58 7.90
N GLN A 37 -4.76 6.80 7.30
CA GLN A 37 -4.61 7.49 6.02
C GLN A 37 -4.31 6.52 4.87
N VAL A 38 -4.18 5.22 5.19
CA VAL A 38 -3.83 4.19 4.24
C VAL A 38 -5.02 3.31 3.91
N ALA A 39 -5.29 3.15 2.62
CA ALA A 39 -6.23 2.19 2.06
C ALA A 39 -5.47 1.02 1.42
N LEU A 40 -5.92 -0.20 1.67
CA LEU A 40 -5.35 -1.42 1.11
C LEU A 40 -6.33 -2.10 0.16
N THR A 41 -5.83 -2.52 -0.99
CA THR A 41 -6.56 -3.37 -1.94
C THR A 41 -5.75 -4.64 -2.21
N PHE A 42 -6.40 -5.78 -2.07
CA PHE A 42 -5.85 -7.08 -2.36
C PHE A 42 -6.61 -7.71 -3.53
N GLU A 43 -5.88 -8.12 -4.57
CA GLU A 43 -6.44 -8.77 -5.76
C GLU A 43 -5.78 -10.13 -5.99
N ALA A 44 -6.56 -11.20 -5.94
CA ALA A 44 -6.14 -12.52 -6.40
C ALA A 44 -6.59 -12.71 -7.86
N ARG A 45 -5.67 -12.50 -8.81
CA ARG A 45 -6.02 -12.53 -10.24
C ARG A 45 -6.13 -13.97 -10.77
N PRO A 46 -7.06 -14.24 -11.70
CA PRO A 46 -7.22 -15.58 -12.28
C PRO A 46 -5.97 -16.03 -13.07
N HIS A 47 -5.26 -15.10 -13.71
CA HIS A 47 -4.02 -15.38 -14.46
C HIS A 47 -2.76 -15.53 -13.59
N GLN A 48 -2.88 -15.30 -12.27
CA GLN A 48 -1.79 -15.49 -11.31
C GLN A 48 -2.27 -16.47 -10.22
N PRO A 49 -2.18 -17.78 -10.49
CA PRO A 49 -2.85 -18.78 -9.66
C PRO A 49 -2.34 -18.84 -8.21
N ALA A 50 -1.12 -18.35 -7.93
CA ALA A 50 -0.48 -18.44 -6.62
C ALA A 50 -0.03 -17.09 -6.04
N GLY A 51 -0.60 -15.98 -6.54
CA GLY A 51 -0.19 -14.63 -6.15
C GLY A 51 -1.35 -13.73 -5.75
N VAL A 52 -1.07 -12.78 -4.87
CA VAL A 52 -1.95 -11.68 -4.48
C VAL A 52 -1.25 -10.38 -4.80
N GLU A 53 -1.87 -9.55 -5.65
CA GLU A 53 -1.45 -8.17 -5.83
C GLU A 53 -1.93 -7.34 -4.66
N VAL A 54 -1.01 -6.64 -4.03
CA VAL A 54 -1.27 -5.74 -2.90
C VAL A 54 -1.02 -4.33 -3.39
N THR A 55 -2.04 -3.50 -3.31
CA THR A 55 -1.94 -2.06 -3.59
C THR A 55 -2.17 -1.31 -2.29
N LEU A 56 -1.18 -0.52 -1.91
CA LEU A 56 -1.25 0.43 -0.81
C LEU A 56 -1.49 1.82 -1.41
N THR A 57 -2.51 2.51 -0.91
CA THR A 57 -2.75 3.92 -1.19
C THR A 57 -2.53 4.72 0.09
N LEU A 58 -1.67 5.73 0.04
CA LEU A 58 -1.58 6.79 1.03
C LEU A 58 -2.41 7.99 0.58
N ASP A 59 -3.41 8.37 1.37
CA ASP A 59 -4.35 9.45 1.05
C ASP A 59 -4.30 10.53 2.13
N LEU A 60 -3.68 11.66 1.80
CA LEU A 60 -3.49 12.80 2.68
C LEU A 60 -4.04 14.07 2.04
N PRO A 61 -4.37 15.11 2.83
CA PRO A 61 -4.66 16.43 2.27
C PRO A 61 -3.52 16.86 1.33
N ALA A 62 -3.89 17.35 0.15
CA ALA A 62 -3.04 17.80 -0.96
C ALA A 62 -2.54 16.76 -1.98
N ALA A 63 -2.38 15.47 -1.64
CA ALA A 63 -1.96 14.48 -2.64
C ALA A 63 -2.29 13.04 -2.21
N ARG A 64 -2.33 12.15 -3.20
CA ARG A 64 -2.49 10.71 -3.02
C ARG A 64 -1.28 10.00 -3.61
N GLY A 65 -0.62 9.15 -2.83
CA GLY A 65 0.44 8.25 -3.31
C GLY A 65 -0.01 6.80 -3.33
N SER A 66 0.61 5.99 -4.18
CA SER A 66 0.29 4.58 -4.33
C SER A 66 1.51 3.73 -4.60
N GLY A 67 1.49 2.50 -4.08
CA GLY A 67 2.51 1.50 -4.33
C GLY A 67 1.87 0.14 -4.44
N SER A 68 2.28 -0.64 -5.43
CA SER A 68 1.81 -2.02 -5.61
C SER A 68 2.95 -3.02 -5.67
N LEU A 69 2.68 -4.24 -5.23
CA LEU A 69 3.55 -5.38 -5.42
C LEU A 69 2.74 -6.67 -5.52
N LEU A 70 3.36 -7.69 -6.11
CA LEU A 70 2.83 -9.04 -6.14
C LEU A 70 3.49 -9.86 -5.02
N LEU A 71 2.68 -10.50 -4.18
CA LEU A 71 3.13 -11.49 -3.21
C LEU A 71 2.69 -12.87 -3.62
N THR A 72 3.63 -13.80 -3.67
CA THR A 72 3.38 -15.22 -3.89
C THR A 72 3.28 -15.97 -2.57
N ALA A 73 2.80 -17.21 -2.65
CA ALA A 73 2.76 -18.13 -1.51
C ALA A 73 4.09 -18.21 -0.75
N ARG A 74 5.24 -18.13 -1.45
CA ARG A 74 6.57 -18.17 -0.84
C ARG A 74 6.82 -16.98 0.09
N GLU A 75 6.41 -15.79 -0.30
CA GLU A 75 6.60 -14.58 0.51
C GLU A 75 5.75 -14.59 1.77
N PHE A 76 4.62 -15.32 1.80
CA PHE A 76 3.81 -15.47 3.01
C PHE A 76 4.38 -16.44 4.04
N GLN A 77 5.35 -17.30 3.66
CA GLN A 77 5.94 -18.30 4.55
C GLN A 77 7.10 -17.76 5.38
N ASP A 78 7.77 -16.70 4.91
CA ASP A 78 8.91 -16.10 5.59
C ASP A 78 8.55 -14.70 6.13
N PRO A 79 8.42 -14.54 7.46
CA PRO A 79 8.09 -13.26 8.09
C PRO A 79 9.08 -12.13 7.75
N ALA A 80 10.38 -12.43 7.65
CA ALA A 80 11.39 -11.41 7.36
C ALA A 80 11.28 -10.91 5.91
N THR A 81 11.06 -11.83 4.97
CA THR A 81 10.76 -11.48 3.58
C THR A 81 9.46 -10.68 3.48
N LEU A 82 8.40 -11.12 4.16
CA LEU A 82 7.11 -10.43 4.16
C LEU A 82 7.25 -8.99 4.69
N GLU A 83 7.94 -8.80 5.82
CA GLU A 83 8.17 -7.48 6.39
C GLU A 83 8.98 -6.59 5.44
N SER A 84 10.04 -7.12 4.83
CA SER A 84 10.84 -6.41 3.83
C SER A 84 10.00 -5.96 2.63
N ARG A 85 9.13 -6.83 2.12
CA ARG A 85 8.17 -6.50 1.04
C ARG A 85 7.18 -5.41 1.49
N CYS A 86 6.66 -5.51 2.71
CA CYS A 86 5.74 -4.51 3.26
C CYS A 86 6.40 -3.13 3.39
N ARG A 87 7.67 -3.08 3.83
CA ARG A 87 8.46 -1.84 3.85
C ARG A 87 8.68 -1.29 2.45
N ALA A 88 8.94 -2.15 1.47
CA ALA A 88 9.14 -1.74 0.09
C ALA A 88 7.87 -1.14 -0.55
N VAL A 89 6.68 -1.73 -0.33
CA VAL A 89 5.44 -1.15 -0.87
C VAL A 89 5.07 0.16 -0.18
N TRP A 90 5.35 0.26 1.13
CA TRP A 90 5.17 1.51 1.86
C TRP A 90 6.07 2.61 1.32
N ALA A 91 7.38 2.34 1.14
CA ALA A 91 8.33 3.28 0.57
C ALA A 91 7.88 3.78 -0.81
N ARG A 92 7.42 2.89 -1.69
CA ARG A 92 6.88 3.27 -3.01
C ARG A 92 5.69 4.21 -2.91
N ALA A 93 4.75 3.93 -2.01
CA ALA A 93 3.58 4.78 -1.83
C ALA A 93 3.93 6.15 -1.25
N THR A 94 4.90 6.22 -0.33
CA THR A 94 5.40 7.49 0.21
C THR A 94 6.18 8.29 -0.83
N ASP A 95 6.98 7.62 -1.66
CA ASP A 95 7.74 8.26 -2.73
C ASP A 95 6.79 8.85 -3.79
N ASP A 96 5.81 8.07 -4.27
CA ASP A 96 4.78 8.56 -5.20
C ASP A 96 3.95 9.70 -4.59
N TYR A 97 3.63 9.63 -3.29
CA TYR A 97 2.99 10.76 -2.58
C TYR A 97 3.86 12.02 -2.59
N LEU A 98 5.15 11.90 -2.24
CA LEU A 98 6.07 13.04 -2.19
C LEU A 98 6.28 13.65 -3.57
N GLU A 99 6.40 12.82 -4.61
CA GLU A 99 6.50 13.28 -6.00
C GLU A 99 5.27 14.06 -6.43
N ARG A 100 4.06 13.58 -6.10
CA ARG A 100 2.81 14.28 -6.41
C ARG A 100 2.57 15.52 -5.56
N ARG A 101 3.16 15.58 -4.37
CA ARG A 101 3.07 16.74 -3.49
C ARG A 101 3.99 17.88 -3.93
N LYS A 102 5.16 17.59 -4.51
CA LYS A 102 6.15 18.60 -4.93
C LYS A 102 5.54 19.76 -5.74
N PRO A 103 4.75 19.52 -6.80
CA PRO A 103 4.13 20.61 -7.57
C PRO A 103 3.22 21.52 -6.74
N ALA A 104 2.47 20.96 -5.78
CA ALA A 104 1.59 21.74 -4.92
C ALA A 104 2.35 22.63 -3.92
N TRP A 105 3.56 22.23 -3.52
CA TRP A 105 4.44 23.09 -2.72
C TRP A 105 5.06 24.20 -3.56
N ASP A 106 5.54 23.88 -4.76
CA ASP A 106 6.11 24.87 -5.67
C ASP A 106 5.09 25.96 -6.01
N GLU A 107 3.81 25.63 -6.15
CA GLU A 107 2.74 26.61 -6.38
C GLU A 107 2.52 27.53 -5.18
N ILE A 108 2.58 27.02 -3.93
CA ILE A 108 2.42 27.84 -2.72
C ILE A 108 3.61 28.78 -2.51
N ILE A 109 4.83 28.31 -2.74
CA ILE A 109 6.05 29.08 -2.48
C ILE A 109 6.27 30.15 -3.55
N ASN A 110 5.87 29.89 -4.80
CA ASN A 110 6.06 30.82 -5.92
C ASN A 110 4.86 31.76 -6.14
N GLN A 111 3.89 31.82 -5.22
CA GLN A 111 2.89 32.87 -5.26
C GLN A 111 3.54 34.23 -4.96
N PRO A 112 3.42 35.22 -5.86
CA PRO A 112 3.94 36.55 -5.59
C PRO A 112 3.21 37.12 -4.37
N VAL A 113 3.96 37.44 -3.32
CA VAL A 113 3.44 38.22 -2.20
C VAL A 113 3.13 39.61 -2.76
N GLU A 114 1.85 39.96 -2.91
CA GLU A 114 1.46 41.35 -3.11
C GLU A 114 1.86 42.12 -1.85
N VAL A 115 2.93 42.92 -1.96
CA VAL A 115 3.42 43.88 -0.95
C VAL A 115 2.88 45.26 -1.23
#